data_AF-A0A7C5W575-F1
#
_entry.id   AF-A0A7C5W575-F1
#
_cell.length_a   1.000
_cell.length_b   1.000
_cell.length_c   1.000
_cell.angle_alpha   90.00
_cell.angle_beta   90.00
_cell.angle_gamma   90.00
#
_symmetry.space_group_name_H-M   'P 1'
#
loop_
_entity.id
_entity.type
_entity.pdbx_description
1 polymer ?
#
loop_
_entity_poly.entity_id
_entity_poly.type
_entity_poly.pdbx_seq_one_letter_code
_entity_poly.pdbx_strand_id
1 'polypeptide(L)'
;MAKRRGPEQRRKKRYSVTNIEVEYTEGNLFSFFKRSKPGKRPLVDLSTDGLQFLSSEHLRDGRVMKMTIALPDGRSVELLGQIRWVQQIPGKQLYRTGVAIVEIAPEGLTALQSLEEKLGDELIRVLCNACGAPFNAKKRLEGRKVKCPKCGKVIEIEEKEPEGGLAESGVHVSAPAGELRAMISEPLYLFLKHYMRTRLHLALVEYLARASGGANVFTLSDLAKALNRPERDISAICRDLTGAGILKEVGINTYNYGSGKTTREHMNELRRTSLNPKVRTAILQFVLQQEKKH
;
A
#
# COMPACT_ATOMS: atom_id res chain seq x y z
N MET A 1 18.95 -21.75 0.89
CA MET A 1 20.10 -20.99 1.43
C MET A 1 19.95 -19.52 1.02
N ALA A 2 19.76 -18.61 1.98
CA ALA A 2 19.71 -17.18 1.67
C ALA A 2 21.11 -16.71 1.24
N LYS A 3 21.26 -16.20 0.01
CA LYS A 3 22.50 -15.53 -0.42
C LYS A 3 22.78 -14.40 0.57
N ARG A 4 23.89 -14.48 1.30
CA ARG A 4 24.38 -13.36 2.13
C ARG A 4 24.49 -12.14 1.21
N ARG A 5 23.77 -11.06 1.51
CA ARG A 5 23.91 -9.79 0.79
C ARG A 5 25.39 -9.39 0.93
N GLY A 6 26.08 -9.21 -0.19
CA GLY A 6 27.45 -8.70 -0.18
C GLY A 6 27.51 -7.32 0.50
N PRO A 7 28.71 -6.81 0.77
CA PRO A 7 28.87 -5.46 1.31
C PRO A 7 28.10 -4.44 0.46
N GLU A 8 27.49 -3.46 1.11
CA GLU A 8 26.73 -2.38 0.46
C GLU A 8 27.61 -1.69 -0.59
N GLN A 9 27.29 -1.88 -1.87
CA GLN A 9 28.08 -1.33 -2.99
C GLN A 9 27.62 0.07 -3.41
N ARG A 10 26.55 0.61 -2.81
CA ARG A 10 26.00 1.90 -3.22
C ARG A 10 26.87 3.03 -2.68
N ARG A 11 27.19 3.98 -3.56
CA ARG A 11 27.94 5.20 -3.21
C ARG A 11 27.03 6.31 -2.68
N LYS A 12 25.77 6.32 -3.10
CA LYS A 12 24.76 7.30 -2.70
C LYS A 12 23.64 6.65 -1.92
N LYS A 13 23.13 7.40 -0.93
CA LYS A 13 21.93 7.03 -0.19
C LYS A 13 20.73 7.09 -1.13
N ARG A 14 19.84 6.12 -1.00
CA ARG A 14 18.55 6.11 -1.67
C ARG A 14 17.46 6.42 -0.66
N TYR A 15 16.41 7.09 -1.13
CA TYR A 15 15.27 7.40 -0.31
C TYR A 15 14.08 6.58 -0.76
N SER A 16 13.50 5.83 0.16
CA SER A 16 12.24 5.15 -0.05
C SER A 16 11.14 6.16 -0.31
N VAL A 17 10.28 5.90 -1.28
CA VAL A 17 9.19 6.80 -1.66
C VAL A 17 7.87 6.06 -1.69
N THR A 18 6.80 6.82 -1.47
CA THR A 18 5.42 6.36 -1.60
C THR A 18 4.67 7.33 -2.50
N ASN A 19 3.67 6.83 -3.22
CA ASN A 19 2.83 7.63 -4.12
C ASN A 19 3.60 8.37 -5.23
N ILE A 20 4.80 7.90 -5.59
CA ILE A 20 5.53 8.32 -6.77
C ILE A 20 5.43 7.20 -7.80
N GLU A 21 5.14 7.58 -9.03
CA GLU A 21 4.98 6.65 -10.13
C GLU A 21 6.02 6.95 -11.21
N VAL A 22 6.46 5.89 -11.88
CA VAL A 22 7.30 5.96 -13.06
C VAL A 22 6.58 5.33 -14.24
N GLU A 23 6.59 6.03 -15.36
CA GLU A 23 6.24 5.50 -16.66
C GLU A 23 7.53 5.22 -17.42
N TYR A 24 7.53 4.19 -18.26
CA TYR A 24 8.67 3.90 -19.12
C TYR A 24 8.22 3.42 -20.50
N THR A 25 9.06 3.69 -21.50
CA THR A 25 8.91 3.19 -22.86
C THR A 25 10.22 2.60 -23.36
N GLU A 26 10.11 1.56 -24.18
CA GLU A 26 11.27 0.95 -24.83
C GLU A 26 11.75 1.85 -25.97
N GLY A 27 12.96 2.38 -25.85
CA GLY A 27 13.57 3.32 -26.80
C GLY A 27 13.98 2.74 -28.16
N ASN A 28 13.37 1.64 -28.63
CA ASN A 28 13.69 1.12 -29.96
C ASN A 28 13.02 1.98 -31.03
N LEU A 29 13.78 2.43 -32.04
CA LEU A 29 13.28 3.21 -33.19
C LEU A 29 12.10 2.56 -33.95
N PHE A 30 11.86 1.25 -33.77
CA PHE A 30 10.77 0.51 -34.41
C PHE A 30 9.52 0.31 -33.52
N SER A 31 9.46 0.89 -32.32
CA SER A 31 8.34 0.68 -31.37
C SER A 31 7.04 1.43 -31.72
N PHE A 32 7.03 2.24 -32.79
CA PHE A 32 5.84 2.97 -33.25
C PHE A 32 4.61 2.10 -33.57
N PHE A 33 4.79 0.80 -33.84
CA PHE A 33 3.70 -0.10 -34.23
C PHE A 33 3.03 -0.87 -33.09
N LYS A 34 3.52 -0.80 -31.85
CA LYS A 34 2.85 -1.41 -30.68
C LYS A 34 2.50 -0.34 -29.65
N ARG A 35 1.31 0.25 -29.79
CA ARG A 35 0.71 1.20 -28.83
C ARG A 35 0.21 0.48 -27.55
N SER A 36 1.09 -0.22 -26.83
CA SER A 36 0.78 -0.47 -25.42
C SER A 36 0.92 0.87 -24.70
N LYS A 37 -0.19 1.41 -24.17
CA LYS A 37 -0.14 2.61 -23.33
C LYS A 37 0.89 2.38 -22.23
N PRO A 38 1.88 3.27 -22.03
CA PRO A 38 2.83 3.13 -20.94
C PRO A 38 2.04 3.07 -19.62
N GLY A 39 2.20 1.97 -18.89
CA GLY A 39 1.55 1.79 -17.60
C GLY A 39 2.35 2.49 -16.52
N LYS A 40 1.68 3.26 -15.66
CA LYS A 40 2.28 3.81 -14.45
C LYS A 40 2.68 2.70 -13.49
N ARG A 41 3.90 2.78 -12.97
CA ARG A 41 4.47 1.80 -12.05
C ARG A 41 4.86 2.44 -10.73
N PRO A 42 4.58 1.82 -9.59
CA PRO A 42 5.02 2.33 -8.30
C PRO A 42 6.56 2.42 -8.22
N LEU A 43 7.07 3.60 -7.91
CA LEU A 43 8.45 3.82 -7.52
C LEU A 43 8.62 3.37 -6.06
N VAL A 44 9.73 2.69 -5.79
CA VAL A 44 10.03 2.07 -4.50
C VAL A 44 11.08 2.92 -3.77
N ASP A 45 12.19 3.19 -4.44
CA ASP A 45 13.23 4.10 -3.97
C ASP A 45 13.82 4.89 -5.13
N LEU A 46 14.42 6.04 -4.81
CA LEU A 46 15.12 6.86 -5.79
C LEU A 46 16.35 7.53 -5.20
N SER A 47 17.24 7.89 -6.11
CA SER A 47 18.35 8.79 -5.90
C SER A 47 18.69 9.53 -7.20
N THR A 48 19.61 10.47 -7.14
CA THR A 48 20.16 11.18 -8.31
C THR A 48 20.95 10.29 -9.27
N ASP A 49 21.38 9.09 -8.85
CA ASP A 49 22.14 8.15 -9.69
C ASP A 49 21.31 6.96 -10.19
N GLY A 50 20.10 6.77 -9.67
CA GLY A 50 19.33 5.56 -9.94
C GLY A 50 18.07 5.44 -9.12
N LEU A 51 17.21 4.53 -9.55
CA LEU A 51 15.91 4.31 -8.95
C LEU A 51 15.54 2.83 -8.92
N GLN A 52 14.40 2.55 -8.31
CA GLN A 52 13.84 1.23 -8.12
C GLN A 52 12.32 1.31 -8.30
N PHE A 53 11.73 0.42 -9.08
CA PHE A 53 10.27 0.38 -9.24
C PHE A 53 9.73 -1.05 -9.32
N LEU A 54 8.41 -1.18 -9.25
CA LEU A 54 7.69 -2.46 -9.42
C LEU A 54 7.15 -2.60 -10.84
N SER A 55 7.49 -3.71 -11.50
CA SER A 55 6.99 -4.06 -12.84
C SER A 55 6.15 -5.33 -12.79
N SER A 56 5.13 -5.43 -13.66
CA SER A 56 4.45 -6.70 -13.93
C SER A 56 5.20 -7.57 -14.93
N GLU A 57 6.27 -7.05 -15.52
CA GLU A 57 7.02 -7.67 -16.61
C GLU A 57 8.48 -7.85 -16.22
N HIS A 58 9.07 -8.96 -16.66
CA HIS A 58 10.50 -9.20 -16.53
C HIS A 58 11.26 -8.39 -17.58
N LEU A 59 11.82 -7.25 -17.16
CA LEU A 59 12.63 -6.40 -18.02
C LEU A 59 14.02 -7.01 -18.24
N ARG A 60 14.68 -6.68 -19.35
CA ARG A 60 16.01 -7.23 -19.67
C ARG A 60 17.11 -6.36 -19.05
N ASP A 61 18.06 -7.00 -18.38
CA ASP A 61 19.26 -6.34 -17.86
C ASP A 61 20.07 -5.67 -18.98
N GLY A 62 20.72 -4.55 -18.66
CA GLY A 62 21.52 -3.75 -19.57
C GLY A 62 20.72 -2.84 -20.50
N ARG A 63 19.39 -2.99 -20.56
CA ARG A 63 18.52 -2.24 -21.48
C ARG A 63 18.36 -0.78 -21.05
N VAL A 64 18.46 0.15 -22.00
CA VAL A 64 18.19 1.57 -21.79
C VAL A 64 16.73 1.88 -22.15
N MET A 65 16.06 2.65 -21.31
CA MET A 65 14.65 2.99 -21.44
C MET A 65 14.44 4.49 -21.22
N LYS A 66 13.51 5.09 -21.96
CA LYS A 66 13.01 6.43 -21.63
C LYS A 66 12.05 6.28 -20.46
N MET A 67 12.24 7.07 -19.42
CA MET A 67 11.42 7.03 -18.21
C MET A 67 10.90 8.43 -17.87
N THR A 68 9.69 8.50 -17.35
CA THR A 68 9.07 9.73 -16.84
C THR A 68 8.62 9.48 -15.41
N ILE A 69 9.18 10.24 -14.46
CA ILE A 69 8.80 10.16 -13.04
C ILE A 69 7.82 11.30 -12.75
N ALA A 70 6.65 10.97 -12.19
CA ALA A 70 5.69 11.98 -11.72
C ALA A 70 6.04 12.41 -10.29
N LEU A 71 6.40 13.68 -10.10
CA LEU A 71 6.77 14.22 -8.79
C LEU A 71 5.53 14.64 -7.98
N PRO A 72 5.61 14.67 -6.64
CA PRO A 72 4.48 15.05 -5.77
C PRO A 72 3.97 16.49 -5.99
N ASP A 73 4.80 17.38 -6.53
CA ASP A 73 4.45 18.77 -6.82
C ASP A 73 3.78 18.96 -8.19
N GLY A 74 3.43 17.87 -8.88
CA GLY A 74 2.77 17.87 -10.18
C GLY A 74 3.73 18.01 -11.37
N ARG A 75 5.03 18.25 -11.13
CA ARG A 75 6.04 18.23 -12.19
C ARG A 75 6.36 16.79 -12.61
N SER A 76 7.02 16.64 -13.76
CA SER A 76 7.59 15.37 -14.19
C SER A 76 9.08 15.52 -14.49
N VAL A 77 9.82 14.41 -14.35
CA VAL A 77 11.23 14.31 -14.71
C VAL A 77 11.37 13.24 -15.79
N GLU A 78 11.83 13.65 -16.97
CA GLU A 78 12.22 12.73 -18.03
C GLU A 78 13.70 12.36 -17.90
N LEU A 79 14.02 11.09 -18.09
CA LEU A 79 15.38 10.57 -18.05
C LEU A 79 15.57 9.32 -18.92
N LEU A 80 16.82 8.99 -19.23
CA LEU A 80 17.21 7.68 -19.75
C LEU A 80 17.75 6.83 -18.61
N GLY A 81 17.17 5.65 -18.41
CA GLY A 81 17.56 4.71 -17.36
C GLY A 81 18.03 3.38 -17.94
N GLN A 82 19.16 2.86 -17.47
CA GLN A 82 19.63 1.51 -17.78
C GLN A 82 19.17 0.53 -16.70
N ILE A 83 18.47 -0.53 -17.10
CA ILE A 83 18.12 -1.66 -16.22
C ILE A 83 19.42 -2.33 -15.76
N ARG A 84 19.65 -2.38 -14.45
CA ARG A 84 20.84 -2.99 -13.85
C ARG A 84 20.59 -4.39 -13.33
N TRP A 85 19.37 -4.65 -12.88
CA TRP A 85 18.93 -5.93 -12.37
C TRP A 85 17.41 -5.99 -12.32
N VAL A 86 16.88 -7.21 -12.43
CA VAL A 86 15.47 -7.52 -12.23
C VAL A 86 15.34 -8.72 -11.31
N GLN A 87 14.49 -8.61 -10.28
CA GLN A 87 14.27 -9.66 -9.30
C GLN A 87 12.78 -9.93 -9.14
N GLN A 88 12.35 -11.18 -9.36
CA GLN A 88 10.96 -11.59 -9.07
C GLN A 88 10.71 -11.55 -7.56
N ILE A 89 9.57 -10.99 -7.15
CA ILE A 89 9.15 -10.97 -5.75
C ILE A 89 8.53 -12.33 -5.41
N PRO A 90 9.04 -13.07 -4.42
CA PRO A 90 8.51 -14.39 -4.07
C PRO A 90 7.00 -14.35 -3.78
N GLY A 91 6.27 -15.28 -4.39
CA GLY A 91 4.81 -15.40 -4.23
C GLY A 91 3.99 -14.31 -4.92
N LYS A 92 4.61 -13.39 -5.67
CA LYS A 92 3.91 -12.34 -6.43
C LYS A 92 4.24 -12.42 -7.92
N GLN A 93 3.27 -12.08 -8.76
CA GLN A 93 3.47 -11.89 -10.21
C GLN A 93 4.00 -10.47 -10.49
N LEU A 94 5.05 -10.08 -9.76
CA LEU A 94 5.68 -8.77 -9.82
C LEU A 94 7.20 -8.90 -9.75
N TYR A 95 7.87 -7.96 -10.40
CA TYR A 95 9.31 -7.83 -10.43
C TYR A 95 9.71 -6.51 -9.79
N ARG A 96 10.78 -6.56 -9.00
CA ARG A 96 11.49 -5.40 -8.49
C ARG A 96 12.64 -5.11 -9.45
N THR A 97 12.62 -3.92 -10.05
CA THR A 97 13.58 -3.52 -11.09
C THR A 97 14.47 -2.42 -10.56
N GLY A 98 15.79 -2.59 -10.68
CA GLY A 98 16.78 -1.57 -10.37
C GLY A 98 17.30 -0.88 -11.62
N VAL A 99 17.36 0.45 -11.59
CA VAL A 99 17.76 1.29 -12.72
C VAL A 99 18.91 2.21 -12.30
N ALA A 100 19.89 2.38 -13.18
CA ALA A 100 20.88 3.45 -13.12
C ALA A 100 20.47 4.57 -14.09
N ILE A 101 20.53 5.82 -13.66
CA ILE A 101 20.26 6.97 -14.54
C ILE A 101 21.47 7.14 -15.46
N VAL A 102 21.23 7.11 -16.77
CA VAL A 102 22.24 7.31 -17.82
C VAL A 102 22.30 8.77 -18.23
N GLU A 103 21.13 9.37 -18.47
CA GLU A 103 21.00 10.74 -18.92
C GLU A 103 19.77 11.39 -18.27
N ILE A 104 19.92 12.64 -17.88
CA ILE A 104 18.86 13.47 -17.30
C ILE A 104 19.17 14.93 -17.60
N ALA A 105 18.15 15.70 -17.97
CA ALA A 105 18.32 17.14 -18.19
C ALA A 105 18.70 17.84 -16.87
N PRO A 106 19.46 18.97 -16.89
CA PRO A 106 19.85 19.69 -15.68
C PRO A 106 18.68 20.09 -14.77
N GLU A 107 17.54 20.45 -15.36
CA GLU A 107 16.32 20.81 -14.64
C GLU A 107 15.73 19.59 -13.92
N GLY A 108 15.76 18.43 -14.59
CA GLY A 108 15.35 17.15 -14.02
C GLY A 108 16.23 16.71 -12.85
N LEU A 109 17.56 16.87 -13.01
CA LEU A 109 18.52 16.57 -11.93
C LEU A 109 18.29 17.47 -10.72
N THR A 110 18.09 18.77 -10.94
CA THR A 110 17.77 19.74 -9.89
C THR A 110 16.47 19.36 -9.17
N ALA A 111 15.44 18.94 -9.93
CA ALA A 111 14.18 18.49 -9.35
C ALA A 111 14.34 17.22 -8.49
N LEU A 112 15.14 16.24 -8.94
CA LEU A 112 15.45 15.05 -8.14
C LEU A 112 16.26 15.38 -6.88
N GLN A 113 17.23 16.30 -6.96
CA GLN A 113 17.99 16.77 -5.79
C GLN A 113 17.07 17.43 -4.76
N SER A 114 16.19 18.33 -5.21
CA SER A 114 15.19 18.95 -4.32
C SER A 114 14.27 17.90 -3.68
N LEU A 115 13.92 16.83 -4.41
CA LEU A 115 13.12 15.74 -3.86
C LEU A 115 13.91 14.92 -2.83
N GLU A 116 15.16 14.56 -3.11
CA GLU A 116 16.05 13.87 -2.16
C GLU A 116 16.21 14.66 -0.85
N GLU A 117 16.39 15.98 -0.94
CA GLU A 117 16.51 16.85 0.23
C GLU A 117 15.24 16.84 1.07
N LYS A 118 14.07 17.01 0.42
CA LYS A 118 12.76 16.94 1.09
C LYS A 118 12.54 15.58 1.77
N LEU A 119 12.79 14.49 1.05
CA LEU A 119 12.67 13.13 1.59
C LEU A 119 13.65 12.87 2.74
N GLY A 120 14.87 13.37 2.63
CA GLY A 120 15.89 13.22 3.67
C GLY A 120 15.57 13.96 4.96
N ASP A 121 14.81 15.05 4.87
CA ASP A 121 14.36 15.86 6.00
C ASP A 121 13.03 15.40 6.62
N GLU A 122 12.33 14.45 6.01
CA GLU A 122 11.16 13.80 6.61
C GLU A 122 11.51 13.19 7.98
N LEU A 123 10.61 13.37 8.95
CA LEU A 123 10.76 12.78 10.27
C LEU A 123 10.20 11.36 10.31
N ILE A 124 11.04 10.41 10.68
CA ILE A 124 10.67 9.03 10.97
C ILE A 124 10.62 8.80 12.48
N ARG A 125 9.66 7.98 12.91
CA ARG A 125 9.52 7.59 14.31
C ARG A 125 10.43 6.39 14.59
N VAL A 126 11.36 6.55 15.51
CA VAL A 126 12.33 5.52 15.93
C VAL A 126 12.06 5.14 17.38
N LEU A 127 12.21 3.85 17.69
CA LEU A 127 12.17 3.35 19.07
C LEU A 127 13.60 3.07 19.53
N CYS A 128 13.98 3.59 20.70
CA CYS A 128 15.27 3.26 21.28
C CYS A 128 15.29 1.79 21.74
N ASN A 129 16.18 0.97 21.19
CA ASN A 129 16.35 -0.43 21.61
C ASN A 129 16.87 -0.60 23.06
N ALA A 130 17.30 0.49 23.71
CA ALA A 130 17.84 0.46 25.06
C ALA A 130 16.80 0.79 26.13
N CYS A 131 16.03 1.86 25.92
CA CYS A 131 15.05 2.35 26.91
C CYS A 131 13.60 2.30 26.42
N GLY A 132 13.35 1.88 25.18
CA GLY A 132 12.01 1.80 24.58
C GLY A 132 11.37 3.13 24.21
N ALA A 133 11.98 4.26 24.57
CA ALA A 133 11.38 5.57 24.33
C ALA A 133 11.31 5.90 22.82
N PRO A 134 10.15 6.36 22.32
CA PRO A 134 10.02 6.85 20.95
C PRO A 134 10.67 8.22 20.80
N PHE A 135 11.28 8.48 19.64
CA PHE A 135 11.73 9.81 19.23
C PHE A 135 11.66 9.95 17.71
N ASN A 136 11.72 11.19 17.23
CA ASN A 136 11.74 11.49 15.80
C ASN A 136 13.18 11.69 15.33
N ALA A 137 13.52 11.11 14.19
CA ALA A 137 14.81 11.30 13.52
C ALA A 137 14.56 11.68 12.06
N LYS A 138 15.48 12.44 11.46
CA LYS A 138 15.42 12.69 10.01
C LYS A 138 15.71 11.40 9.24
N LYS A 139 14.99 11.14 8.16
CA LYS A 139 15.15 9.94 7.30
C LYS A 139 16.57 9.80 6.74
N ARG A 140 17.26 10.91 6.47
CA ARG A 140 18.68 10.90 6.09
C ARG A 140 19.60 10.23 7.13
N LEU A 141 19.15 10.01 8.36
CA LEU A 141 19.87 9.28 9.41
C LEU A 141 19.62 7.76 9.42
N GLU A 142 18.74 7.20 8.59
CA GLU A 142 18.63 5.74 8.39
C GLU A 142 19.98 5.12 8.00
N GLY A 143 20.32 3.97 8.58
CA GLY A 143 21.60 3.29 8.49
C GLY A 143 22.73 3.96 9.28
N ARG A 144 22.45 5.03 10.04
CA ARG A 144 23.45 5.74 10.86
C ARG A 144 23.23 5.52 12.34
N LYS A 145 24.34 5.63 13.08
CA LYS A 145 24.37 5.63 14.55
C LYS A 145 24.05 7.03 15.09
N VAL A 146 23.03 7.13 15.93
CA VAL A 146 22.56 8.36 16.57
C VAL A 146 22.43 8.18 18.08
N LYS A 147 22.60 9.25 18.87
CA LYS A 147 22.36 9.20 20.32
C LYS A 147 20.86 9.32 20.61
N CYS A 148 20.34 8.43 21.46
CA CYS A 148 18.98 8.54 21.96
C CYS A 148 18.85 9.81 22.81
N PRO A 149 17.87 10.70 22.54
CA PRO A 149 17.68 11.93 23.31
C PRO A 149 17.19 11.70 24.75
N LYS A 150 16.73 10.49 25.08
CA LYS A 150 16.22 10.16 26.41
C LYS A 150 17.26 9.49 27.31
N CYS A 151 18.02 8.52 26.81
CA CYS A 151 18.99 7.77 27.62
C CYS A 151 20.45 7.98 27.20
N GLY A 152 20.74 8.76 26.16
CA GLY A 152 22.09 9.03 25.67
C GLY A 152 22.77 7.88 24.92
N LYS A 153 22.21 6.65 24.94
CA LYS A 153 22.81 5.49 24.26
C LYS A 153 22.82 5.69 22.75
N VAL A 154 23.92 5.29 22.11
CA VAL A 154 24.04 5.27 20.66
C VAL A 154 23.25 4.08 20.10
N ILE A 155 22.31 4.35 19.20
CA ILE A 155 21.51 3.34 18.50
C ILE A 155 21.66 3.52 16.99
N GLU A 156 21.53 2.43 16.23
CA GLU A 156 21.49 2.46 14.78
C GLU A 156 20.04 2.56 14.31
N ILE A 157 19.74 3.49 13.41
CA ILE A 157 18.41 3.60 12.81
C ILE A 157 18.31 2.58 11.68
N GLU A 158 17.43 1.61 11.81
CA GLU A 158 17.19 0.60 10.78
C GLU A 158 16.66 1.24 9.49
N GLU A 159 17.20 0.83 8.34
CA GLU A 159 16.68 1.21 7.03
C GLU A 159 15.40 0.40 6.78
N LYS A 160 14.24 1.05 6.87
CA LYS A 160 12.98 0.39 6.61
C LYS A 160 12.81 0.27 5.10
N GLU A 161 12.91 -0.95 4.56
CA GLU A 161 12.52 -1.16 3.16
C GLU A 161 11.07 -0.69 2.99
N PRO A 162 10.76 0.16 1.99
CA PRO A 162 9.40 0.59 1.73
C PRO A 162 8.58 -0.68 1.53
N GLU A 163 7.56 -0.86 2.35
CA GLU A 163 6.67 -2.01 2.30
C GLU A 163 5.89 -1.93 0.97
N GLY A 164 6.53 -2.40 -0.10
CA GLY A 164 6.04 -2.44 -1.46
C GLY A 164 4.92 -3.46 -1.56
N GLY A 165 3.72 -2.99 -1.24
CA GLY A 165 2.47 -3.71 -1.40
C GLY A 165 1.89 -4.19 -0.07
N LEU A 166 0.75 -3.59 0.28
CA LEU A 166 -0.33 -4.16 1.09
C LEU A 166 0.19 -5.02 2.24
N ALA A 167 0.59 -4.38 3.33
CA ALA A 167 1.07 -5.05 4.53
C ALA A 167 0.07 -6.11 5.04
N GLU A 168 0.29 -7.36 4.67
CA GLU A 168 0.02 -8.49 5.54
C GLU A 168 1.25 -8.63 6.45
N SER A 169 1.27 -7.85 7.52
CA SER A 169 2.26 -8.00 8.58
C SER A 169 2.00 -9.34 9.27
N GLY A 170 2.84 -10.32 8.95
CA GLY A 170 2.93 -11.62 9.62
C GLY A 170 3.47 -11.52 11.05
N VAL A 171 3.02 -10.53 11.82
CA VAL A 171 3.03 -10.68 13.28
C VAL A 171 1.86 -11.62 13.55
N HIS A 172 2.18 -12.85 13.93
CA HIS A 172 1.24 -13.83 14.48
C HIS A 172 0.74 -13.33 15.85
N VAL A 173 0.16 -12.13 15.92
CA VAL A 173 -0.72 -11.75 17.01
C VAL A 173 -2.05 -12.37 16.65
N SER A 174 -2.25 -13.62 17.03
CA SER A 174 -3.61 -14.07 17.29
C SER A 174 -4.11 -13.20 18.44
N ALA A 175 -4.69 -12.04 18.14
CA ALA A 175 -5.54 -11.38 19.11
C ALA A 175 -6.62 -12.42 19.46
N PRO A 176 -6.65 -12.94 20.70
CA PRO A 176 -7.72 -13.86 21.08
C PRO A 176 -9.03 -13.12 20.85
N ALA A 177 -10.08 -13.81 20.40
CA ALA A 177 -11.38 -13.17 20.14
C ALA A 177 -11.91 -12.33 21.33
N GLY A 178 -11.43 -12.61 22.55
CA GLY A 178 -11.68 -11.79 23.74
C GLY A 178 -11.09 -10.38 23.70
N GLU A 179 -9.98 -10.13 23.01
CA GLU A 179 -9.35 -8.81 22.92
C GLU A 179 -10.19 -7.85 22.06
N LEU A 180 -10.70 -8.32 20.91
CA LEU A 180 -11.60 -7.50 20.08
C LEU A 180 -12.90 -7.20 20.83
N ARG A 181 -13.49 -8.20 21.49
CA ARG A 181 -14.75 -8.03 22.24
C ARG A 181 -14.64 -6.99 23.36
N ALA A 182 -13.45 -6.81 23.94
CA ALA A 182 -13.19 -5.76 24.94
C ALA A 182 -13.03 -4.36 24.32
N MET A 183 -12.78 -4.25 23.01
CA MET A 183 -12.50 -2.99 22.31
C MET A 183 -13.71 -2.36 21.62
N ILE A 184 -14.78 -3.12 21.37
CA ILE A 184 -15.97 -2.67 20.64
C ILE A 184 -17.25 -3.04 21.40
N SER A 185 -18.39 -2.48 21.00
CA SER A 185 -19.68 -2.87 21.57
C SER A 185 -20.02 -4.33 21.26
N GLU A 186 -20.76 -4.98 22.16
CA GLU A 186 -21.27 -6.34 21.93
C GLU A 186 -22.12 -6.44 20.64
N PRO A 187 -23.03 -5.51 20.33
CA PRO A 187 -23.76 -5.53 19.06
C PRO A 187 -22.86 -5.50 17.83
N LEU A 188 -21.82 -4.65 17.81
CA LEU A 188 -20.87 -4.61 16.70
C LEU A 188 -20.04 -5.89 16.61
N TYR A 189 -19.62 -6.47 17.74
CA TYR A 189 -18.91 -7.74 17.75
C TYR A 189 -19.77 -8.87 17.14
N LEU A 190 -21.04 -8.98 17.53
CA LEU A 190 -21.97 -9.95 16.97
C LEU A 190 -22.22 -9.70 15.47
N PHE A 191 -22.35 -8.43 15.05
CA PHE A 191 -22.46 -8.06 13.65
C PHE A 191 -21.26 -8.54 12.83
N LEU A 192 -20.03 -8.27 13.29
CA LEU A 192 -18.81 -8.77 12.64
C LEU A 192 -18.78 -10.29 12.58
N LYS A 193 -19.11 -10.96 13.69
CA LYS A 193 -19.11 -12.43 13.79
C LYS A 193 -20.08 -13.10 12.82
N HIS A 194 -21.28 -12.54 12.64
CA HIS A 194 -22.33 -13.17 11.84
C HIS A 194 -22.23 -12.82 10.34
N TYR A 195 -21.75 -11.62 10.00
CA TYR A 195 -21.86 -11.10 8.64
C TYR A 195 -20.52 -10.83 7.94
N MET A 196 -19.39 -10.75 8.65
CA MET A 196 -18.07 -10.50 8.04
C MET A 196 -17.26 -11.79 7.92
N ARG A 197 -17.61 -12.61 6.92
CA ARG A 197 -16.95 -13.91 6.68
C ARG A 197 -15.57 -13.79 6.05
N THR A 198 -15.36 -12.77 5.21
CA THR A 198 -14.10 -12.56 4.48
C THR A 198 -13.70 -11.10 4.55
N ARG A 199 -12.42 -10.82 4.29
CA ARG A 199 -11.95 -9.43 4.15
C ARG A 199 -12.70 -8.63 3.09
N LEU A 200 -13.22 -9.31 2.06
CA LEU A 200 -14.00 -8.65 1.02
C LEU A 200 -15.37 -8.19 1.53
N HIS A 201 -16.01 -8.93 2.44
CA HIS A 201 -17.22 -8.47 3.14
C HIS A 201 -16.93 -7.17 3.90
N LEU A 202 -15.86 -7.17 4.72
CA LEU A 202 -15.48 -6.01 5.51
C LEU A 202 -15.18 -4.80 4.61
N ALA A 203 -14.39 -4.98 3.56
CA ALA A 203 -14.02 -3.90 2.64
C ALA A 203 -15.25 -3.30 1.95
N LEU A 204 -16.21 -4.13 1.53
CA LEU A 204 -17.45 -3.66 0.92
C LEU A 204 -18.30 -2.88 1.92
N VAL A 205 -18.49 -3.38 3.15
CA VAL A 205 -19.25 -2.68 4.19
C VAL A 205 -18.58 -1.37 4.60
N GLU A 206 -17.26 -1.33 4.75
CA GLU A 206 -16.52 -0.09 5.02
C GLU A 206 -16.62 0.92 3.87
N TYR A 207 -16.63 0.46 2.62
CA TYR A 207 -16.83 1.31 1.45
C TYR A 207 -18.23 1.93 1.47
N LEU A 208 -19.25 1.09 1.62
CA LEU A 208 -20.63 1.52 1.71
C LEU A 208 -20.78 2.55 2.83
N ALA A 209 -20.30 2.26 4.05
CA ALA A 209 -20.45 3.11 5.23
C ALA A 209 -19.83 4.52 5.04
N ARG A 210 -18.89 4.67 4.10
CA ARG A 210 -18.32 5.95 3.69
C ARG A 210 -19.16 6.66 2.64
N ALA A 211 -19.78 5.91 1.73
CA ALA A 211 -20.57 6.41 0.61
C ALA A 211 -22.00 6.88 0.98
N SER A 212 -22.52 6.47 2.15
CA SER A 212 -23.87 6.80 2.65
C SER A 212 -24.13 8.31 2.93
N GLY A 213 -23.18 9.19 2.62
CA GLY A 213 -23.34 10.65 2.73
C GLY A 213 -24.09 11.33 1.56
N GLY A 214 -24.57 10.59 0.55
CA GLY A 214 -25.33 11.19 -0.55
C GLY A 214 -25.87 10.23 -1.63
N ALA A 215 -25.24 9.07 -1.83
CA ALA A 215 -25.71 8.05 -2.79
C ALA A 215 -26.17 6.80 -2.05
N ASN A 216 -27.41 6.40 -2.28
CA ASN A 216 -28.00 5.19 -1.68
C ASN A 216 -28.01 4.00 -2.65
N VAL A 217 -27.66 4.19 -3.92
CA VAL A 217 -27.77 3.17 -4.95
C VAL A 217 -26.41 2.95 -5.60
N PHE A 218 -26.00 1.69 -5.69
CA PHE A 218 -24.70 1.26 -6.21
C PHE A 218 -24.89 0.19 -7.27
N THR A 219 -24.24 0.34 -8.42
CA THR A 219 -24.17 -0.76 -9.38
C THR A 219 -23.05 -1.72 -9.00
N LEU A 220 -23.18 -2.99 -9.42
CA LEU A 220 -22.14 -3.99 -9.24
C LEU A 220 -20.79 -3.55 -9.82
N SER A 221 -20.83 -2.86 -10.97
CA SER A 221 -19.62 -2.37 -11.65
C SER A 221 -18.93 -1.27 -10.85
N ASP A 222 -19.70 -0.34 -10.26
CA ASP A 222 -19.15 0.71 -9.40
C ASP A 222 -18.44 0.10 -8.18
N LEU A 223 -19.07 -0.89 -7.55
CA LEU A 223 -18.50 -1.59 -6.39
C LEU A 223 -17.24 -2.38 -6.76
N ALA A 224 -17.25 -3.08 -7.90
CA ALA A 224 -16.10 -3.81 -8.43
C ALA A 224 -14.91 -2.89 -8.72
N LYS A 225 -15.17 -1.75 -9.38
CA LYS A 225 -14.16 -0.73 -9.66
C LYS A 225 -13.62 -0.11 -8.38
N ALA A 226 -14.48 0.25 -7.43
CA ALA A 226 -14.08 0.88 -6.17
C ALA A 226 -13.21 -0.03 -5.30
N LEU A 227 -13.47 -1.34 -5.32
CA LEU A 227 -12.71 -2.32 -4.54
C LEU A 227 -11.56 -2.97 -5.33
N ASN A 228 -11.40 -2.63 -6.61
CA ASN A 228 -10.45 -3.25 -7.53
C ASN A 228 -10.54 -4.79 -7.50
N ARG A 229 -11.76 -5.29 -7.75
CA ARG A 229 -12.11 -6.72 -7.75
C ARG A 229 -12.99 -7.07 -8.94
N PRO A 230 -12.97 -8.34 -9.42
CA PRO A 230 -13.89 -8.81 -10.44
C PRO A 230 -15.36 -8.69 -9.99
N GLU A 231 -16.26 -8.35 -10.91
CA GLU A 231 -17.70 -8.26 -10.63
C GLU A 231 -18.30 -9.56 -10.09
N ARG A 232 -17.79 -10.73 -10.54
CA ARG A 232 -18.17 -12.04 -10.02
C ARG A 232 -17.99 -12.15 -8.51
N ASP A 233 -16.85 -11.67 -8.00
CA ASP A 233 -16.54 -11.77 -6.57
C ASP A 233 -17.43 -10.83 -5.77
N ILE A 234 -17.63 -9.60 -6.27
CA ILE A 234 -18.54 -8.64 -5.62
C ILE A 234 -19.98 -9.15 -5.64
N SER A 235 -20.44 -9.77 -6.73
CA SER A 235 -21.80 -10.29 -6.86
C SER A 235 -22.11 -11.37 -5.83
N ALA A 236 -21.15 -12.26 -5.56
CA ALA A 236 -21.28 -13.26 -4.50
C ALA A 236 -21.48 -12.60 -3.12
N ILE A 237 -20.64 -11.63 -2.78
CA ILE A 237 -20.70 -10.92 -1.51
C ILE A 237 -21.97 -10.07 -1.38
N CYS A 238 -22.40 -9.40 -2.45
CA CYS A 238 -23.63 -8.64 -2.47
C CYS A 238 -24.85 -9.54 -2.24
N ARG A 239 -24.89 -10.75 -2.82
CA ARG A 239 -25.96 -11.72 -2.55
C ARG A 239 -25.97 -12.19 -1.09
N ASP A 240 -24.80 -12.47 -0.52
CA ASP A 240 -24.67 -12.84 0.90
C ASP A 240 -25.17 -11.71 1.82
N LEU A 241 -24.78 -10.47 1.55
CA LEU A 241 -25.21 -9.30 2.33
C LEU A 241 -26.69 -8.95 2.12
N THR A 242 -27.26 -9.21 0.94
CA THR A 242 -28.70 -9.10 0.70
C THR A 242 -29.48 -10.15 1.50
N GLY A 243 -29.01 -11.41 1.52
CA GLY A 243 -29.60 -12.46 2.34
C GLY A 243 -29.55 -12.16 3.84
N ALA A 244 -28.54 -11.41 4.28
CA ALA A 244 -28.42 -10.89 5.64
C ALA A 244 -29.27 -9.65 5.93
N GLY A 245 -29.98 -9.08 4.95
CA GLY A 245 -30.73 -7.84 5.08
C GLY A 245 -29.87 -6.59 5.25
N ILE A 246 -28.57 -6.67 4.96
CA ILE A 246 -27.63 -5.54 5.00
C ILE A 246 -27.76 -4.70 3.73
N LEU A 247 -27.90 -5.39 2.59
CA LEU A 247 -28.21 -4.79 1.30
C LEU A 247 -29.64 -5.12 0.89
N LYS A 248 -30.17 -4.30 -0.02
CA LYS A 248 -31.41 -4.53 -0.74
C LYS A 248 -31.13 -4.44 -2.23
N GLU A 249 -31.47 -5.47 -2.98
CA GLU A 249 -31.44 -5.39 -4.44
C GLU A 249 -32.61 -4.53 -4.92
N VAL A 250 -32.32 -3.50 -5.73
CA VAL A 250 -33.30 -2.53 -6.24
C VAL A 250 -33.44 -2.59 -7.76
N GLY A 251 -32.60 -3.38 -8.43
CA GLY A 251 -32.61 -3.61 -9.86
C GLY A 251 -31.53 -4.63 -10.24
N ILE A 252 -31.42 -4.95 -11.53
CA ILE A 252 -30.40 -5.89 -12.03
C ILE A 252 -29.02 -5.36 -11.65
N ASN A 253 -28.28 -6.15 -10.85
CA ASN A 253 -26.94 -5.80 -10.38
C ASN A 253 -26.86 -4.43 -9.69
N THR A 254 -27.95 -4.00 -9.06
CA THR A 254 -28.05 -2.69 -8.43
C THR A 254 -28.53 -2.84 -7.00
N TYR A 255 -27.75 -2.31 -6.05
CA TYR A 255 -27.94 -2.51 -4.63
C TYR A 255 -28.14 -1.18 -3.91
N ASN A 256 -28.98 -1.19 -2.89
CA ASN A 256 -29.17 -0.12 -1.93
C ASN A 256 -28.92 -0.66 -0.52
N TYR A 257 -28.76 0.24 0.43
CA TYR A 257 -28.80 -0.08 1.83
C TYR A 257 -30.10 -0.77 2.24
N GLY A 258 -29.97 -1.83 3.03
CA GLY A 258 -31.08 -2.37 3.80
C GLY A 258 -31.68 -1.29 4.70
N SER A 259 -33.01 -1.31 4.84
CA SER A 259 -33.78 -0.34 5.62
C SER A 259 -33.67 -0.55 7.14
N GLY A 260 -32.91 -1.54 7.60
CA GLY A 260 -32.74 -1.83 9.02
C GLY A 260 -31.99 -0.72 9.74
N LYS A 261 -32.68 0.00 10.64
CA LYS A 261 -32.08 1.02 11.52
C LYS A 261 -30.86 0.49 12.27
N THR A 262 -30.97 -0.74 12.77
CA THR A 262 -29.91 -1.45 13.51
C THR A 262 -28.66 -1.71 12.65
N THR A 263 -28.83 -2.14 11.40
CA THR A 263 -27.69 -2.36 10.48
C THR A 263 -26.93 -1.07 10.24
N ARG A 264 -27.64 0.05 10.03
CA ARG A 264 -27.00 1.36 9.83
C ARG A 264 -26.24 1.80 11.07
N GLU A 265 -26.78 1.57 12.26
CA GLU A 265 -26.11 1.85 13.53
C GLU A 265 -24.81 1.05 13.66
N HIS A 266 -24.82 -0.26 13.36
CA HIS A 266 -23.62 -1.08 13.36
C HIS A 266 -22.57 -0.63 12.34
N MET A 267 -22.99 -0.25 11.13
CA MET A 267 -22.06 0.24 10.09
C MET A 267 -21.44 1.59 10.46
N ASN A 268 -22.21 2.49 11.06
CA ASN A 268 -21.71 3.75 11.57
C ASN A 268 -20.74 3.52 12.74
N GLU A 269 -21.05 2.59 13.63
CA GLU A 269 -20.16 2.21 14.72
C GLU A 269 -18.86 1.58 14.19
N LEU A 270 -18.96 0.67 13.22
CA LEU A 270 -17.80 0.07 12.55
C LEU A 270 -16.90 1.15 11.92
N ARG A 271 -17.50 2.11 11.21
CA ARG A 271 -16.78 3.24 10.61
C ARG A 271 -16.06 4.07 11.68
N ARG A 272 -16.75 4.42 12.76
CA ARG A 272 -16.21 5.25 13.85
C ARG A 272 -15.07 4.54 14.59
N THR A 273 -15.27 3.27 14.95
CA THR A 273 -14.30 2.48 15.71
C THR A 273 -13.06 2.15 14.87
N SER A 274 -13.21 1.93 13.56
CA SER A 274 -12.11 1.67 12.64
C SER A 274 -11.19 2.88 12.39
N LEU A 275 -11.55 4.08 12.87
CA LEU A 275 -10.64 5.23 12.89
C LEU A 275 -9.49 5.02 13.88
N ASN A 276 -9.67 4.18 14.90
CA ASN A 276 -8.59 3.80 15.80
C ASN A 276 -7.75 2.68 15.16
N PRO A 277 -6.44 2.90 14.89
CA PRO A 277 -5.61 1.90 14.23
C PRO A 277 -5.51 0.56 14.96
N LYS A 278 -5.55 0.57 16.30
CA LYS A 278 -5.49 -0.66 17.11
C LYS A 278 -6.77 -1.49 16.91
N VAL A 279 -7.94 -0.84 17.02
CA VAL A 279 -9.24 -1.50 16.84
C VAL A 279 -9.38 -2.01 15.41
N ARG A 280 -8.99 -1.21 14.41
CA ARG A 280 -9.00 -1.62 13.00
C ARG A 280 -8.14 -2.87 12.76
N THR A 281 -6.95 -2.92 13.36
CA THR A 281 -6.06 -4.08 13.27
C THR A 281 -6.72 -5.32 13.89
N ALA A 282 -7.34 -5.18 15.06
CA ALA A 282 -8.06 -6.26 15.73
C ALA A 282 -9.26 -6.77 14.92
N ILE A 283 -10.04 -5.87 14.30
CA ILE A 283 -11.14 -6.23 13.40
C ILE A 283 -10.61 -7.03 12.19
N LEU A 284 -9.54 -6.56 11.55
CA LEU A 284 -8.95 -7.24 10.40
C LEU A 284 -8.44 -8.64 10.77
N GLN A 285 -7.78 -8.78 11.93
CA GLN A 285 -7.31 -10.07 12.43
C GLN A 285 -8.48 -11.01 12.73
N PHE A 286 -9.55 -10.51 13.34
CA PHE A 286 -10.76 -11.29 13.58
C PHE A 286 -11.39 -11.78 12.28
N VAL A 287 -11.56 -10.91 11.27
CA VAL A 287 -12.12 -11.29 9.98
C VAL A 287 -11.22 -12.28 9.24
N LEU A 288 -9.89 -12.12 9.31
CA LEU A 288 -8.92 -13.09 8.78
C LEU A 288 -9.06 -14.47 9.44
N GLN A 289 -9.37 -14.53 10.73
CA GLN A 289 -9.62 -15.79 11.42
C GLN A 289 -10.95 -16.43 11.00
N GLN A 290 -11.99 -15.63 10.72
CA GLN A 290 -13.26 -16.13 10.17
C GLN A 290 -13.07 -16.68 8.75
N GLU A 291 -12.30 -15.98 7.92
CA GLU A 291 -12.02 -16.36 6.53
C GLU A 291 -11.34 -17.74 6.44
N LYS A 292 -10.53 -18.11 7.44
CA LYS A 292 -9.88 -19.44 7.50
C LYS A 292 -10.81 -20.59 7.87
N LYS A 293 -12.03 -20.33 8.36
CA LYS A 293 -12.99 -21.37 8.76
C LYS A 293 -13.93 -21.78 7.64
N HIS A 294 -13.94 -21.02 6.55
CA HIS A 294 -14.79 -21.20 5.37
C HIS A 294 -13.95 -21.60 4.17
#